data_AF-A0A3B8LVY3-F1
#
_entry.id   AF-A0A3B8LVY3-F1
#
_cell.length_a   1.000
_cell.length_b   1.000
_cell.length_c   1.000
_cell.angle_alpha   90.00
_cell.angle_beta   90.00
_cell.angle_gamma   90.00
#
_symmetry.space_group_name_H-M   'P 1'
#
loop_
_entity.id
_entity.type
_entity.pdbx_description
1 polymer ?
#
loop_
_entity_poly.entity_id
_entity_poly.type
_entity_poly.pdbx_seq_one_letter_code
_entity_poly.pdbx_strand_id
1 'polypeptide(L)'
;MNVGTGDVRMTDMAWRPIRILKIPAGVLLVMTGVIAVAGMGEERPDDVAEDHWSFRQIVRSPVPRVSASGWLQTPIDAFVLSKLESAGLGPSQPATPRQLVRRISFDLVGLPPTRADVESFERSWSVNREAAIGQLVDRLVSSPHHGERWGRHWLDLARYADSNGFEFDFERPNAWHYRDWVIDSLNDDLGYDQFLMQQ
;
A
#
# COMPACT_ATOMS: atom_id res chain seq x y z
N MET A 1 -22.85 -3.96 60.27
CA MET A 1 -21.77 -4.92 60.63
C MET A 1 -21.10 -5.38 59.35
N ASN A 2 -19.78 -5.21 59.31
CA ASN A 2 -18.76 -5.71 58.38
C ASN A 2 -18.84 -5.45 56.86
N VAL A 3 -18.00 -4.48 56.48
CA VAL A 3 -17.24 -4.35 55.25
C VAL A 3 -16.28 -5.55 55.12
N GLY A 4 -16.15 -6.11 53.91
CA GLY A 4 -15.20 -7.18 53.59
C GLY A 4 -14.69 -7.04 52.16
N THR A 5 -13.65 -6.24 51.98
CA THR A 5 -12.87 -6.04 50.76
C THR A 5 -12.13 -7.33 50.39
N GLY A 6 -12.50 -7.95 49.27
CA GLY A 6 -11.84 -9.13 48.70
C GLY A 6 -10.83 -8.75 47.62
N ASP A 7 -9.61 -8.50 48.07
CA ASP A 7 -8.39 -8.25 47.30
C ASP A 7 -7.92 -9.55 46.62
N VAL A 8 -8.13 -9.72 45.31
CA VAL A 8 -7.65 -10.90 44.57
C VAL A 8 -6.24 -10.64 44.08
N ARG A 9 -5.31 -11.20 44.85
CA ARG A 9 -3.87 -11.12 44.67
C ARG A 9 -3.40 -11.82 43.40
N MET A 10 -2.51 -11.11 42.71
CA MET A 10 -1.66 -11.54 41.61
C MET A 10 -0.62 -12.55 42.14
N THR A 11 -0.92 -13.84 42.06
CA THR A 11 0.04 -14.93 42.34
C THR A 11 -0.09 -15.99 41.27
N ASP A 12 0.86 -16.00 40.34
CA ASP A 12 1.51 -17.20 39.79
C ASP A 12 2.54 -16.76 38.72
N MET A 13 3.54 -16.02 39.20
CA MET A 13 4.75 -15.70 38.42
C MET A 13 5.86 -16.63 38.93
N ALA A 14 5.96 -17.80 38.31
CA ALA A 14 6.97 -18.82 38.63
C ALA A 14 8.36 -18.37 38.13
N TRP A 15 9.10 -17.67 39.00
CA TRP A 15 10.53 -17.41 38.82
C TRP A 15 11.33 -18.66 39.21
N ARG A 16 12.13 -19.23 38.28
CA ARG A 16 13.10 -20.28 38.61
C ARG A 16 14.42 -19.62 39.06
N PRO A 17 15.01 -20.01 40.21
CA PRO A 17 16.22 -19.38 40.71
C PRO A 17 17.46 -19.76 39.89
N ILE A 18 18.27 -18.76 39.60
CA ILE A 18 19.59 -18.88 38.95
C ILE A 18 20.54 -19.59 39.93
N ARG A 19 21.11 -20.73 39.52
CA ARG A 19 22.15 -21.44 40.28
C ARG A 19 23.49 -20.73 40.08
N ILE A 20 23.96 -20.02 41.12
CA ILE A 20 25.32 -19.46 41.18
C ILE A 20 26.28 -20.59 41.55
N LEU A 21 27.10 -21.03 40.60
CA LEU A 21 28.17 -21.99 40.83
C LEU A 21 29.39 -21.25 41.43
N LYS A 22 29.78 -21.61 42.65
CA LYS A 22 30.96 -21.08 43.34
C LYS A 22 32.23 -21.70 42.73
N ILE A 23 33.12 -20.87 42.18
CA ILE A 23 34.47 -21.28 41.76
C ILE A 23 35.45 -20.90 42.89
N PRO A 24 36.26 -21.82 43.44
CA PRO A 24 37.27 -21.47 44.41
C PRO A 24 38.49 -20.85 43.72
N ALA A 25 39.07 -19.84 44.36
CA ALA A 25 40.27 -19.15 43.91
C ALA A 25 41.50 -20.05 43.96
N GLY A 26 42.25 -20.16 42.86
CA GLY A 26 43.55 -20.81 42.87
C GLY A 26 44.15 -21.04 41.49
N VAL A 27 45.23 -20.28 41.22
CA VAL A 27 46.31 -20.55 40.26
C VAL A 27 46.11 -20.07 38.81
N LEU A 28 46.77 -18.95 38.53
CA LEU A 28 47.14 -18.43 37.23
C LEU A 28 48.30 -19.26 36.64
N LEU A 29 48.18 -19.75 35.40
CA LEU A 29 49.35 -20.01 34.56
C LEU A 29 49.03 -19.74 33.08
N VAL A 30 49.81 -18.84 32.50
CA VAL A 30 49.87 -18.41 31.11
C VAL A 30 50.41 -19.53 30.24
N MET A 31 49.81 -19.85 29.09
CA MET A 31 50.53 -20.25 27.86
C MET A 31 49.60 -20.13 26.63
N THR A 32 49.98 -19.20 25.76
CA THR A 32 49.66 -19.06 24.34
C THR A 32 49.71 -20.37 23.56
N GLY A 33 48.80 -20.54 22.59
CA GLY A 33 49.03 -21.40 21.44
C GLY A 33 47.79 -22.08 20.86
N VAL A 34 47.31 -21.54 19.73
CA VAL A 34 46.37 -22.16 18.78
C VAL A 34 44.92 -22.26 19.26
N ILE A 35 44.17 -21.17 19.10
CA ILE A 35 42.73 -21.31 18.80
C ILE A 35 42.64 -21.45 17.28
N ALA A 36 42.32 -22.66 16.83
CA ALA A 36 41.87 -22.90 15.48
C ALA A 36 40.66 -22.00 15.22
N VAL A 37 40.78 -21.06 14.29
CA VAL A 37 39.63 -20.36 13.70
C VAL A 37 38.91 -21.36 12.80
N ALA A 38 38.14 -22.24 13.41
CA ALA A 38 37.19 -23.12 12.76
C ALA A 38 35.87 -22.89 13.49
N GLY A 39 35.13 -21.87 13.06
CA GLY A 39 33.85 -21.55 13.70
C GLY A 39 33.32 -20.14 13.55
N MET A 40 34.02 -19.22 12.86
CA MET A 40 33.36 -18.06 12.29
C MET A 40 32.86 -18.46 10.91
N GLY A 41 31.71 -19.14 10.90
CA GLY A 41 30.87 -19.19 9.71
C GLY A 41 30.53 -17.75 9.38
N GLU A 42 31.20 -17.22 8.37
CA GLU A 42 30.81 -15.99 7.72
C GLU A 42 29.46 -16.30 7.06
N GLU A 43 28.36 -15.91 7.71
CA GLU A 43 27.05 -15.91 7.08
C GLU A 43 27.18 -15.02 5.84
N ARG A 44 27.33 -15.66 4.67
CA ARG A 44 27.32 -14.92 3.42
C ARG A 44 25.93 -14.30 3.27
N PRO A 45 25.80 -13.03 2.87
CA PRO A 45 24.51 -12.38 2.65
C PRO A 45 23.60 -13.10 1.63
N ASP A 46 24.18 -14.04 0.90
CA ASP A 46 23.64 -14.78 -0.23
C ASP A 46 22.44 -15.66 0.15
N ASP A 47 22.37 -16.18 1.37
CA ASP A 47 21.36 -17.17 1.78
C ASP A 47 19.95 -16.56 1.99
N VAL A 48 19.85 -15.23 2.10
CA VAL A 48 18.56 -14.51 2.29
C VAL A 48 17.95 -14.07 0.95
N ALA A 49 18.75 -14.04 -0.12
CA ALA A 49 18.33 -13.50 -1.41
C ALA A 49 17.40 -14.44 -2.17
N GLU A 50 17.60 -15.76 -2.12
CA GLU A 50 16.81 -16.69 -2.96
C GLU A 50 15.33 -16.83 -2.53
N ASP A 51 15.03 -16.54 -1.26
CA ASP A 51 13.69 -16.78 -0.70
C ASP A 51 12.75 -15.56 -0.75
N HIS A 52 13.25 -14.40 -1.17
CA HIS A 52 12.44 -13.19 -1.28
C HIS A 52 11.45 -13.30 -2.46
N TRP A 53 10.18 -12.94 -2.22
CA TRP A 53 9.07 -13.14 -3.16
C TRP A 53 9.30 -12.58 -4.58
N SER A 54 10.10 -11.52 -4.70
CA SER A 54 10.42 -10.86 -5.97
C SER A 54 11.40 -11.63 -6.85
N PHE A 55 12.19 -12.55 -6.28
CA PHE A 55 13.16 -13.38 -7.01
C PHE A 55 12.61 -14.77 -7.35
N ARG A 56 11.41 -15.10 -6.84
CA ARG A 56 10.73 -16.35 -7.19
C ARG A 56 10.08 -16.26 -8.56
N GLN A 57 10.11 -17.36 -9.29
CA GLN A 57 9.42 -17.46 -10.58
C GLN A 57 7.91 -17.22 -10.40
N ILE A 58 7.33 -16.36 -11.23
CA ILE A 58 5.89 -16.11 -11.24
C ILE A 58 5.18 -17.34 -11.80
N VAL A 59 4.33 -17.96 -10.99
CA VAL A 59 3.51 -19.12 -11.38
C VAL A 59 2.05 -18.69 -11.44
N ARG A 60 1.36 -19.02 -12.54
CA ARG A 60 -0.09 -18.79 -12.65
C ARG A 60 -0.84 -19.67 -11.67
N SER A 61 -1.50 -19.06 -10.70
CA SER A 61 -2.37 -19.77 -9.77
C SER A 61 -3.67 -20.20 -10.46
N PRO A 62 -4.18 -21.41 -10.16
CA PRO A 62 -5.50 -21.82 -10.63
C PRO A 62 -6.59 -20.93 -10.06
N VAL A 63 -7.60 -20.61 -10.88
CA VAL A 63 -8.74 -19.79 -10.45
C VAL A 63 -9.54 -20.56 -9.39
N PRO A 64 -9.81 -19.98 -8.20
CA PRO A 64 -10.57 -20.64 -7.15
C PRO A 64 -11.98 -20.98 -7.60
N ARG A 65 -12.51 -22.11 -7.10
CA ARG A 65 -13.93 -22.43 -7.22
C ARG A 65 -14.68 -21.71 -6.10
N VAL A 66 -15.71 -20.96 -6.47
CA VAL A 66 -16.53 -20.13 -5.56
C VAL A 66 -18.01 -20.45 -5.78
N SER A 67 -18.82 -20.23 -4.75
CA SER A 67 -20.22 -20.67 -4.74
C SER A 67 -21.16 -19.73 -5.50
N ALA A 68 -20.88 -18.42 -5.51
CA ALA A 68 -21.73 -17.41 -6.16
C ALA A 68 -21.21 -16.98 -7.55
N SER A 69 -21.34 -17.84 -8.55
CA SER A 69 -20.82 -17.60 -9.91
C SER A 69 -21.43 -16.38 -10.63
N GLY A 70 -22.70 -16.02 -10.33
CA GLY A 70 -23.40 -14.91 -10.98
C GLY A 70 -22.88 -13.51 -10.65
N TRP A 71 -22.01 -13.38 -9.63
CA TRP A 71 -21.36 -12.11 -9.29
C TRP A 71 -20.06 -11.87 -10.09
N LEU A 72 -19.45 -12.94 -10.60
CA LEU A 72 -18.15 -12.88 -11.28
C LEU A 72 -18.28 -12.20 -12.64
N GLN A 73 -17.52 -11.13 -12.85
CA GLN A 73 -17.35 -10.48 -14.16
C GLN A 73 -16.02 -10.89 -14.80
N THR A 74 -15.00 -11.11 -13.99
CA THR A 74 -13.65 -11.49 -14.41
C THR A 74 -13.13 -12.67 -13.57
N PRO A 75 -12.10 -13.40 -14.04
CA PRO A 75 -11.45 -14.44 -13.23
C PRO A 75 -10.83 -13.92 -11.94
N ILE A 76 -10.51 -12.62 -11.86
CA ILE A 76 -9.94 -11.98 -10.66
C ILE A 76 -10.98 -11.95 -9.53
N ASP A 77 -12.26 -11.75 -9.88
CA ASP A 77 -13.37 -11.70 -8.91
C ASP A 77 -13.50 -13.00 -8.10
N ALA A 78 -13.10 -14.13 -8.68
CA ALA A 78 -13.11 -15.42 -7.99
C ALA A 78 -12.10 -15.47 -6.83
N PHE A 79 -10.96 -14.79 -6.95
CA PHE A 79 -9.99 -14.69 -5.86
C PHE A 79 -10.52 -13.81 -4.72
N VAL A 80 -11.18 -12.70 -5.05
CA VAL A 80 -11.81 -11.81 -4.07
C VAL A 80 -12.96 -12.54 -3.36
N LEU A 81 -13.85 -13.17 -4.11
CA LEU A 81 -15.00 -13.90 -3.57
C LEU A 81 -14.56 -15.09 -2.71
N SER A 82 -13.53 -15.83 -3.13
CA SER A 82 -12.99 -16.93 -2.32
C SER A 82 -12.52 -16.46 -0.94
N LYS A 83 -11.87 -15.29 -0.86
CA LYS A 83 -11.47 -14.70 0.42
C LYS A 83 -12.65 -14.21 1.25
N LEU A 84 -13.68 -13.62 0.62
CA LEU A 84 -14.92 -13.22 1.30
C LEU A 84 -15.65 -14.44 1.87
N GLU A 85 -15.87 -15.48 1.08
CA GLU A 85 -16.53 -16.72 1.49
C GLU A 85 -15.77 -17.39 2.65
N SER A 86 -14.44 -17.45 2.57
CA SER A 86 -13.59 -17.99 3.65
C SER A 86 -13.72 -17.20 4.97
N ALA A 87 -14.05 -15.91 4.88
CA ALA A 87 -14.29 -15.03 6.02
C ALA A 87 -15.78 -14.99 6.46
N GLY A 88 -16.66 -15.76 5.82
CA GLY A 88 -18.11 -15.72 6.07
C GLY A 88 -18.77 -14.40 5.64
N LEU A 89 -18.14 -13.66 4.73
CA LEU A 89 -18.62 -12.39 4.20
C LEU A 89 -19.16 -12.55 2.78
N GLY A 90 -20.10 -11.68 2.41
CA GLY A 90 -20.59 -11.54 1.04
C GLY A 90 -20.11 -10.24 0.38
N PRO A 91 -20.18 -10.14 -0.96
CA PRO A 91 -19.92 -8.88 -1.65
C PRO A 91 -20.83 -7.75 -1.19
N SER A 92 -20.31 -6.52 -1.20
CA SER A 92 -21.12 -5.33 -0.94
C SER A 92 -22.10 -5.06 -2.08
N GLN A 93 -23.23 -4.42 -1.76
CA GLN A 93 -24.19 -4.01 -2.77
C GLN A 93 -23.57 -3.00 -3.76
N PRO A 94 -23.96 -3.03 -5.04
CA PRO A 94 -23.51 -2.04 -6.02
C PRO A 94 -23.80 -0.61 -5.57
N ALA A 95 -22.88 0.31 -5.85
CA ALA A 95 -23.08 1.72 -5.57
C ALA A 95 -24.27 2.30 -6.37
N THR A 96 -24.99 3.24 -5.78
CA THR A 96 -26.00 4.02 -6.51
C THR A 96 -25.32 4.90 -7.56
N PRO A 97 -26.02 5.32 -8.64
CA PRO A 97 -25.41 6.17 -9.67
C PRO A 97 -24.81 7.46 -9.08
N ARG A 98 -25.51 8.07 -8.11
CA ARG A 98 -25.03 9.26 -7.38
C ARG A 98 -23.76 9.01 -6.57
N GLN A 99 -23.66 7.86 -5.91
CA GLN A 99 -22.45 7.49 -5.17
C GLN A 99 -21.30 7.24 -6.13
N LEU A 100 -21.57 6.59 -7.27
CA LEU A 100 -20.54 6.22 -8.22
C LEU A 100 -19.96 7.43 -8.93
N VAL A 101 -20.78 8.36 -9.47
CA VAL A 101 -20.26 9.58 -10.12
C VAL A 101 -19.40 10.40 -9.17
N ARG A 102 -19.78 10.47 -7.89
CA ARG A 102 -18.99 11.14 -6.85
C ARG A 102 -17.64 10.47 -6.64
N ARG A 103 -17.61 9.13 -6.50
CA ARG A 103 -16.36 8.37 -6.33
C ARG A 103 -15.44 8.57 -7.52
N ILE A 104 -15.93 8.32 -8.73
CA ILE A 104 -15.15 8.47 -9.97
C ILE A 104 -14.57 9.88 -10.09
N SER A 105 -15.35 10.93 -9.78
CA SER A 105 -14.85 12.31 -9.88
C SER A 105 -13.72 12.59 -8.87
N PHE A 106 -13.89 12.17 -7.61
CA PHE A 106 -12.82 12.33 -6.62
C PHE A 106 -11.58 11.50 -6.95
N ASP A 107 -11.76 10.29 -7.48
CA ASP A 107 -10.65 9.41 -7.82
C ASP A 107 -9.85 9.97 -9.00
N LEU A 108 -10.53 10.40 -10.07
CA LEU A 108 -9.88 10.81 -11.32
C LEU A 108 -9.37 12.25 -11.33
N VAL A 109 -10.11 13.19 -10.74
CA VAL A 109 -9.79 14.62 -10.80
C VAL A 109 -9.72 15.29 -9.42
N GLY A 110 -10.00 14.56 -8.32
CA GLY A 110 -9.91 15.12 -6.96
C GLY A 110 -11.02 16.10 -6.58
N LEU A 111 -11.97 16.37 -7.49
CA LEU A 111 -13.02 17.37 -7.33
C LEU A 111 -14.41 16.72 -7.23
N PRO A 112 -15.35 17.31 -6.48
CA PRO A 112 -16.73 16.84 -6.48
C PRO A 112 -17.40 17.12 -7.84
N PRO A 113 -18.30 16.24 -8.31
CA PRO A 113 -19.09 16.51 -9.50
C PRO A 113 -20.07 17.67 -9.26
N THR A 114 -20.38 18.44 -10.30
CA THR A 114 -21.43 19.45 -10.21
C THR A 114 -22.81 18.79 -10.11
N ARG A 115 -23.82 19.55 -9.67
CA ARG A 115 -25.21 19.08 -9.67
C ARG A 115 -25.66 18.64 -11.07
N ALA A 116 -25.28 19.40 -12.10
CA ALA A 116 -25.62 19.10 -13.49
C ALA A 116 -24.95 17.79 -13.97
N ASP A 117 -23.69 17.55 -13.58
CA ASP A 117 -23.00 16.29 -13.89
C ASP A 117 -23.72 15.09 -13.27
N VAL A 118 -24.14 15.20 -12.00
CA VAL A 118 -24.86 14.11 -11.31
C VAL A 118 -26.18 13.81 -12.02
N GLU A 119 -26.99 14.84 -12.31
CA GLU A 119 -28.29 14.67 -12.98
C GLU A 119 -28.12 14.12 -14.40
N SER A 120 -27.09 14.55 -15.13
CA SER A 120 -26.78 14.02 -16.45
C SER A 120 -26.34 12.56 -16.39
N PHE A 121 -25.48 12.21 -15.43
CA PHE A 121 -25.02 10.85 -15.23
C PHE A 121 -26.15 9.92 -14.81
N GLU A 122 -27.01 10.31 -13.87
CA GLU A 122 -28.18 9.52 -13.45
C GLU A 122 -29.11 9.21 -14.64
N ARG A 123 -29.32 10.19 -15.53
CA ARG A 123 -30.10 9.98 -16.76
C ARG A 123 -29.43 8.99 -17.70
N SER A 124 -28.16 9.20 -18.07
CA SER A 124 -27.44 8.29 -18.97
C SER A 124 -27.32 6.88 -18.40
N TRP A 125 -27.06 6.76 -17.09
CA TRP A 125 -26.96 5.51 -16.37
C TRP A 125 -28.24 4.67 -16.46
N SER A 126 -29.40 5.33 -16.35
CA SER A 126 -30.70 4.65 -16.44
C SER A 126 -30.98 4.03 -17.81
N VAL A 127 -30.33 4.53 -18.86
CA VAL A 127 -30.46 4.03 -20.24
C VAL A 127 -29.41 2.93 -20.51
N ASN A 128 -28.13 3.24 -20.27
CA ASN A 128 -27.04 2.30 -20.42
C ASN A 128 -25.93 2.63 -19.42
N ARG A 129 -25.77 1.74 -18.43
CA ARG A 129 -24.78 1.87 -17.36
C ARG A 129 -23.35 1.93 -17.88
N GLU A 130 -22.97 1.01 -18.77
CA GLU A 130 -21.60 0.87 -19.23
C GLU A 130 -21.17 2.09 -20.05
N ALA A 131 -22.01 2.50 -21.01
CA ALA A 131 -21.77 3.68 -21.82
C ALA A 131 -21.71 4.96 -20.97
N ALA A 132 -22.56 5.08 -19.94
CA ALA A 132 -22.54 6.23 -19.03
C ALA A 132 -21.25 6.33 -18.22
N ILE A 133 -20.71 5.19 -17.76
CA ILE A 133 -19.42 5.15 -17.07
C ILE A 133 -18.30 5.54 -18.03
N GLY A 134 -18.25 4.93 -19.22
CA GLY A 134 -17.22 5.23 -20.23
C GLY A 134 -17.16 6.72 -20.56
N GLN A 135 -18.31 7.30 -20.93
CA GLN A 135 -18.39 8.74 -21.24
C GLN A 135 -18.01 9.65 -20.07
N LEU A 136 -18.34 9.26 -18.83
CA LEU A 136 -17.92 10.00 -17.64
C LEU A 136 -16.40 9.95 -17.46
N VAL A 137 -15.82 8.76 -17.56
CA VAL A 137 -14.37 8.54 -17.41
C VAL A 137 -13.61 9.29 -18.49
N ASP A 138 -13.99 9.14 -19.77
CA ASP A 138 -13.35 9.83 -20.89
C ASP A 138 -13.30 11.34 -20.66
N ARG A 139 -14.44 11.93 -20.29
CA ARG A 139 -14.53 13.37 -20.01
C ARG A 139 -13.64 13.81 -18.84
N LEU A 140 -13.54 13.00 -17.79
CA LEU A 140 -12.76 13.34 -16.61
C LEU A 140 -11.26 13.17 -16.85
N VAL A 141 -10.83 12.14 -17.57
CA VAL A 141 -9.43 11.93 -17.96
C VAL A 141 -8.96 13.02 -18.92
N SER A 142 -9.82 13.48 -19.83
CA SER A 142 -9.52 14.62 -20.71
C SER A 142 -9.58 16.00 -20.02
N SER A 143 -9.87 16.07 -18.72
CA SER A 143 -9.88 17.34 -17.98
C SER A 143 -8.45 17.71 -17.54
N PRO A 144 -8.05 18.99 -17.57
CA PRO A 144 -6.73 19.40 -17.06
C PRO A 144 -6.53 19.06 -15.56
N HIS A 145 -7.63 18.95 -14.80
CA HIS A 145 -7.60 18.54 -13.40
C HIS A 145 -7.15 17.09 -13.20
N HIS A 146 -7.17 16.26 -14.26
CA HIS A 146 -6.65 14.90 -14.20
C HIS A 146 -5.15 14.90 -13.95
N GLY A 147 -4.37 15.62 -14.76
CA GLY A 147 -2.93 15.78 -14.58
C GLY A 147 -2.58 16.46 -13.26
N GLU A 148 -3.35 17.45 -12.80
CA GLU A 148 -3.17 18.06 -11.47
C GLU A 148 -3.35 17.02 -10.34
N ARG A 149 -4.39 16.17 -10.44
CA ARG A 149 -4.69 15.14 -9.46
C ARG A 149 -3.62 14.04 -9.42
N TRP A 150 -3.25 13.53 -10.58
CA TRP A 150 -2.32 12.41 -10.72
C TRP A 150 -0.86 12.82 -10.59
N GLY A 151 -0.53 14.03 -11.03
CA GLY A 151 0.80 14.63 -10.87
C GLY A 151 1.22 14.69 -9.42
N ARG A 152 0.30 14.98 -8.49
CA ARG A 152 0.57 14.94 -7.04
C ARG A 152 1.14 13.60 -6.59
N HIS A 153 0.60 12.48 -7.08
CA HIS A 153 1.08 11.15 -6.70
C HIS A 153 2.51 10.89 -7.19
N TRP A 154 2.84 11.36 -8.40
CA TRP A 154 4.20 11.28 -8.92
C TRP A 154 5.15 12.19 -8.15
N LEU A 155 4.76 13.44 -7.94
CA LEU A 155 5.56 14.45 -7.25
C LEU A 155 5.83 14.07 -5.77
N ASP A 156 4.88 13.40 -5.11
CA ASP A 156 5.08 12.80 -3.78
C ASP A 156 6.23 11.76 -3.81
N LEU A 157 6.28 10.90 -4.84
CA LEU A 157 7.34 9.90 -5.00
C LEU A 157 8.68 10.53 -5.36
N ALA A 158 8.67 11.53 -6.25
CA ALA A 158 9.86 12.29 -6.64
C ALA A 158 10.39 13.20 -5.53
N ARG A 159 9.70 13.29 -4.39
CA ARG A 159 10.02 14.19 -3.27
C ARG A 159 10.11 15.65 -3.71
N TYR A 160 9.21 16.03 -4.60
CA TYR A 160 9.09 17.40 -5.06
C TYR A 160 8.77 18.36 -3.91
N ALA A 161 9.40 19.53 -3.92
CA ALA A 161 9.08 20.64 -3.05
C ALA A 161 9.42 21.96 -3.75
N ASP A 162 8.59 22.99 -3.54
CA ASP A 162 8.87 24.35 -4.02
C ASP A 162 10.00 25.03 -3.21
N SER A 163 10.40 24.43 -2.08
CA SER A 163 11.43 24.95 -1.18
C SER A 163 12.31 23.84 -0.61
N ASN A 164 13.39 24.21 0.08
CA ASN A 164 14.32 23.24 0.68
C ASN A 164 13.70 22.44 1.82
N GLY A 165 12.74 23.03 2.54
CA GLY A 165 12.16 22.47 3.75
C GLY A 165 13.17 22.44 4.91
N PHE A 166 12.65 22.53 6.14
CA PHE A 166 13.40 22.37 7.41
C PHE A 166 14.51 23.41 7.69
N GLU A 167 14.44 24.08 8.84
CA GLU A 167 15.37 25.09 9.42
C GLU A 167 15.76 26.29 8.51
N PHE A 168 16.26 26.05 7.30
CA PHE A 168 16.59 27.04 6.29
C PHE A 168 15.72 26.82 5.03
N ASP A 169 14.46 27.20 5.15
CA ASP A 169 13.45 27.02 4.11
C ASP A 169 13.54 28.10 3.04
N PHE A 170 14.47 27.91 2.11
CA PHE A 170 14.59 28.75 0.92
C PHE A 170 13.77 28.18 -0.23
N GLU A 171 13.14 29.04 -1.01
CA GLU A 171 12.54 28.66 -2.29
C GLU A 171 13.60 27.99 -3.18
N ARG A 172 13.19 26.94 -3.89
CA ARG A 172 13.99 26.30 -4.95
C ARG A 172 13.65 27.00 -6.26
N PRO A 173 14.55 27.86 -6.78
CA PRO A 173 14.23 28.61 -7.98
C PRO A 173 13.90 27.67 -9.13
N ASN A 174 12.80 27.94 -9.84
CA ASN A 174 12.34 27.19 -11.01
C ASN A 174 11.88 25.74 -10.76
N ALA A 175 11.76 25.27 -9.51
CA ALA A 175 11.26 23.92 -9.22
C ALA A 175 9.88 23.68 -9.85
N TRP A 176 9.02 24.70 -9.83
CA TRP A 176 7.67 24.68 -10.40
C TRP A 176 7.62 24.29 -11.88
N HIS A 177 8.67 24.51 -12.67
CA HIS A 177 8.71 24.04 -14.06
C HIS A 177 8.62 22.51 -14.13
N TYR A 178 9.24 21.79 -13.21
CA TYR A 178 9.16 20.33 -13.16
C TYR A 178 7.75 19.86 -12.78
N ARG A 179 7.13 20.52 -11.78
CA ARG A 179 5.73 20.25 -11.40
C ARG A 179 4.80 20.42 -12.61
N ASP A 180 4.90 21.57 -13.28
CA ASP A 180 4.03 21.89 -14.40
C ASP A 180 4.29 20.93 -15.57
N TRP A 181 5.55 20.61 -15.87
CA TRP A 181 5.90 19.61 -16.88
C TRP A 181 5.32 18.21 -16.58
N VAL A 182 5.34 17.76 -15.31
CA VAL A 182 4.73 16.48 -14.91
C VAL A 182 3.21 16.51 -15.13
N ILE A 183 2.55 17.61 -14.74
CA ILE A 183 1.10 17.78 -14.92
C ILE A 183 0.74 17.77 -16.40
N ASP A 184 1.47 18.53 -17.22
CA ASP A 184 1.24 18.63 -18.66
C ASP A 184 1.48 17.30 -19.34
N SER A 185 2.57 16.60 -19.01
CA SER A 185 2.88 15.27 -19.57
C SER A 185 1.80 14.24 -19.28
N LEU A 186 1.16 14.29 -18.11
CA LEU A 186 0.03 13.41 -17.79
C LEU A 186 -1.24 13.80 -18.56
N ASN A 187 -1.51 15.09 -18.74
CA ASN A 187 -2.65 15.57 -19.52
C ASN A 187 -2.51 15.28 -21.02
N ASP A 188 -1.28 15.30 -21.52
CA ASP A 188 -0.94 15.01 -22.92
C ASP A 188 -0.86 13.50 -23.23
N ASP A 189 -1.13 12.64 -22.23
CA ASP A 189 -1.03 11.17 -22.33
C ASP A 189 0.37 10.71 -22.80
N LEU A 190 1.42 11.34 -22.26
CA LEU A 190 2.80 10.99 -22.61
C LEU A 190 3.11 9.56 -22.15
N GLY A 191 3.56 8.72 -23.09
CA GLY A 191 3.94 7.34 -22.81
C GLY A 191 4.97 7.25 -21.68
N TYR A 192 4.79 6.28 -20.77
CA TYR A 192 5.62 6.12 -19.57
C TYR A 192 7.12 6.01 -19.87
N ASP A 193 7.50 5.32 -20.95
CA ASP A 193 8.87 5.21 -21.42
C ASP A 193 9.47 6.57 -21.79
N GLN A 194 8.72 7.38 -22.52
CA GLN A 194 9.12 8.73 -22.91
C GLN A 194 9.17 9.66 -21.69
N PHE A 195 8.18 9.56 -20.80
CA PHE A 195 8.12 10.31 -19.55
C PHE A 195 9.36 10.06 -18.68
N LEU A 196 9.84 8.82 -18.58
CA LEU A 196 11.08 8.52 -17.84
C LEU A 196 12.34 9.08 -18.50
N MET A 197 12.38 9.15 -19.83
CA MET A 197 13.56 9.65 -20.56
C MET A 197 13.66 11.18 -20.58
N GLN A 198 12.54 11.88 -20.54
CA GLN A 198 12.47 13.34 -20.73
C GLN A 198 12.55 14.15 -19.44
N GLN A 199 12.34 13.51 -18.28
CA GLN A 199 12.24 14.18 -16.98
C GLN A 199 13.57 14.53 -16.32
#